data_AF-A0A836WXX3-F1
#
_entry.id   AF-A0A836WXX3-F1
#
_cell.length_a   1.000
_cell.length_b   1.000
_cell.length_c   1.000
_cell.angle_alpha   90.00
_cell.angle_beta   90.00
_cell.angle_gamma   90.00
#
_symmetry.space_group_name_H-M   'P 1'
#
loop_
_entity.id
_entity.type
_entity.pdbx_description
1 polymer ?
#
loop_
_entity_poly.entity_id
_entity_poly.type
_entity_poly.pdbx_seq_one_letter_code
_entity_poly.pdbx_strand_id
1 'polypeptide(L)'
;MKKYQFKPKLLMTIATLLVMALCIRSGFWQYGKAQARIVAQQQIDQGLAQAPVQLTASIRDNDQWRFKRITFKGVYMPEYEIVLDNRVHAGKAGYQIMTPVKVEGDEEYVLVNRGWVEGNLNRDAPVYETPSGEHTFVGDLFFPLDKVFTLEAEHDPNAEWEPLWQHIDMPRYQSLVPFKVKPYIVRLALSNGAGGFVREWPVPKSRITLHLGYAYQWFGFAFTFFVIYVVLNLKQLKKRK
;
A
#
# COMPACT_ATOMS: atom_id res chain seq x y z
N MET A 1 28.47 32.74 45.31
CA MET A 1 28.16 31.75 44.24
C MET A 1 28.23 30.34 44.83
N LYS A 2 27.19 29.52 44.65
CA LYS A 2 27.22 28.09 45.02
C LYS A 2 28.23 27.38 44.10
N LYS A 3 29.27 26.73 44.65
CA LYS A 3 30.21 25.93 43.86
C LYS A 3 29.65 24.50 43.74
N TYR A 4 29.65 23.93 42.54
CA TYR A 4 29.26 22.54 42.29
C TYR A 4 30.49 21.70 41.93
N GLN A 5 30.51 20.42 42.30
CA GLN A 5 31.55 19.47 41.94
C GLN A 5 30.91 18.24 41.28
N PHE A 6 31.41 17.88 40.10
CA PHE A 6 31.00 16.66 39.39
C PHE A 6 31.75 15.45 39.96
N LYS A 7 31.04 14.46 40.50
CA LYS A 7 31.64 13.25 41.12
C LYS A 7 31.01 11.96 40.56
N PRO A 8 31.28 11.61 39.29
CA PRO A 8 30.75 10.41 38.67
C PRO A 8 31.32 9.14 39.29
N LYS A 9 30.45 8.14 39.53
CA LYS A 9 30.89 6.78 39.84
C LYS A 9 31.08 6.01 38.54
N LEU A 10 32.25 5.39 38.35
CA LEU A 10 32.62 4.68 37.10
C LEU A 10 31.55 3.68 36.65
N LEU A 11 31.01 2.87 37.57
CA LEU A 11 29.95 1.91 37.27
C LEU A 11 28.68 2.58 36.72
N MET A 12 28.27 3.70 37.32
CA MET A 12 27.10 4.44 36.83
C MET A 12 27.38 5.09 35.48
N THR A 13 28.58 5.61 35.27
CA THR A 13 29.00 6.16 33.96
C THR A 13 28.91 5.09 32.88
N ILE A 14 29.48 3.91 33.10
CA ILE A 14 29.43 2.80 32.14
C ILE A 14 27.99 2.37 31.88
N ALA A 15 27.19 2.16 32.94
CA ALA A 15 25.79 1.76 32.80
C ALA A 15 24.97 2.80 32.00
N THR A 16 25.10 4.09 32.31
CA THR A 16 24.44 5.17 31.56
C THR A 16 24.87 5.15 30.09
N LEU A 17 26.16 5.04 29.80
CA LEU A 17 26.66 5.02 28.43
C LEU A 17 26.11 3.82 27.63
N LEU A 18 26.03 2.64 28.24
CA LEU A 18 25.46 1.45 27.59
C LEU A 18 23.97 1.63 27.29
N VAL A 19 23.19 2.14 28.24
CA VAL A 19 21.75 2.40 28.04
C VAL A 19 21.54 3.47 26.97
N MET A 20 22.33 4.54 26.99
CA MET A 20 22.29 5.59 25.97
C MET A 20 22.63 5.02 24.58
N ALA A 21 23.69 4.22 24.47
CA ALA A 21 24.09 3.59 23.21
C ALA A 21 22.98 2.68 22.66
N LEU A 22 22.31 1.91 23.52
CA LEU A 22 21.17 1.08 23.13
C LEU A 22 19.99 1.92 22.63
N CYS A 23 19.65 3.00 23.34
CA CYS A 23 18.58 3.91 22.96
C CYS A 23 18.89 4.57 21.61
N ILE A 24 20.10 5.11 21.43
CA ILE A 24 20.54 5.75 20.18
C ILE A 24 20.49 4.74 19.01
N ARG A 25 21.01 3.52 19.21
CA ARG A 25 20.96 2.47 18.19
C ARG A 25 19.53 2.11 17.81
N SER A 26 18.63 2.01 18.79
CA SER A 26 17.21 1.73 18.55
C SER A 26 16.50 2.87 17.84
N GLY A 27 16.85 4.12 18.16
CA GLY A 27 16.39 5.32 17.46
C GLY A 27 16.79 5.32 15.98
N PHE A 28 18.07 5.04 15.68
CA PHE A 28 18.54 4.91 14.30
C PHE A 28 17.87 3.75 13.55
N TRP A 29 17.63 2.61 14.21
CA TRP A 29 16.92 1.49 13.59
C TRP A 29 15.48 1.86 13.21
N GLN A 30 14.74 2.54 14.08
CA GLN A 30 13.39 3.02 13.78
C GLN A 30 13.40 4.11 12.68
N TYR A 31 14.38 5.02 12.73
CA TYR A 31 14.56 6.02 11.68
C TYR A 31 14.83 5.39 10.32
N GLY A 32 15.72 4.39 10.24
CA GLY A 32 15.98 3.64 9.01
C GLY A 32 14.73 2.98 8.44
N LYS A 33 13.87 2.40 9.30
CA LYS A 33 12.56 1.86 8.87
C LYS A 33 11.63 2.93 8.31
N ALA A 34 11.63 4.13 8.88
CA ALA A 34 10.88 5.25 8.33
C ALA A 34 11.42 5.67 6.97
N GLN A 35 12.74 5.81 6.83
CA GLN A 35 13.39 6.22 5.59
C GLN A 35 13.13 5.26 4.43
N ALA A 36 13.24 3.95 4.66
CA ALA A 36 12.93 2.95 3.64
C ALA A 36 11.48 3.10 3.10
N ARG A 37 10.53 3.42 3.98
CA ARG A 37 9.13 3.66 3.60
C ARG A 37 8.93 4.99 2.88
N ILE A 38 9.66 6.04 3.28
CA ILE A 38 9.64 7.34 2.60
C ILE A 38 10.12 7.19 1.16
N VAL A 39 11.25 6.50 0.93
CA VAL A 39 11.79 6.27 -0.41
C VAL A 39 10.80 5.48 -1.27
N ALA A 40 10.20 4.42 -0.72
CA ALA A 40 9.18 3.65 -1.43
C ALA A 40 7.95 4.51 -1.78
N GLN A 41 7.47 5.35 -0.85
CA GLN A 41 6.35 6.25 -1.11
C GLN A 41 6.68 7.28 -2.20
N GLN A 42 7.89 7.85 -2.18
CA GLN A 42 8.34 8.78 -3.20
C GLN A 42 8.41 8.16 -4.59
N GLN A 43 8.84 6.89 -4.70
CA GLN A 43 8.83 6.16 -5.97
C GLN A 43 7.41 6.00 -6.52
N ILE A 44 6.45 5.68 -5.65
CA ILE A 44 5.04 5.58 -6.00
C ILE A 44 4.53 6.94 -6.49
N ASP A 45 4.72 7.99 -5.69
CA ASP A 45 4.20 9.33 -5.98
C ASP A 45 4.80 9.89 -7.29
N GLN A 46 6.10 9.67 -7.53
CA GLN A 46 6.77 10.06 -8.78
C GLN A 46 6.25 9.28 -9.98
N GLY A 47 6.03 7.97 -9.84
CA GLY A 47 5.47 7.13 -10.91
C GLY A 47 4.06 7.55 -11.30
N LEU A 48 3.22 7.87 -10.30
CA LEU A 48 1.84 8.30 -10.49
C LEU A 48 1.69 9.75 -10.96
N ALA A 49 2.70 10.60 -10.75
CA ALA A 49 2.72 11.99 -11.23
C ALA A 49 3.16 12.11 -12.71
N GLN A 50 3.77 11.07 -13.28
CA GLN A 50 4.18 11.07 -14.67
C GLN A 50 2.99 10.98 -15.62
N ALA A 51 3.17 11.49 -16.85
CA ALA A 51 2.19 11.35 -17.90
C ALA A 51 1.93 9.85 -18.19
N PRO A 52 0.66 9.47 -18.46
CA PRO A 52 0.33 8.08 -18.81
C PRO A 52 1.15 7.59 -20.01
N VAL A 53 1.71 6.38 -19.89
CA VAL A 53 2.42 5.72 -20.99
C VAL A 53 1.43 4.87 -21.80
N GLN A 54 1.58 4.80 -23.12
CA GLN A 54 0.73 3.92 -23.93
C GLN A 54 0.91 2.45 -23.49
N LEU A 55 -0.19 1.71 -23.38
CA LEU A 55 -0.15 0.26 -23.16
C LEU A 55 0.59 -0.41 -24.33
N THR A 56 1.57 -1.25 -24.01
CA THR A 56 2.34 -2.01 -25.00
C THR A 56 2.42 -3.48 -24.59
N ALA A 57 2.78 -4.36 -25.52
CA ALA A 57 2.88 -5.80 -25.29
C ALA A 57 3.98 -6.21 -24.27
N SER A 58 4.94 -5.34 -23.97
CA SER A 58 6.18 -5.68 -23.24
C SER A 58 6.20 -5.25 -21.76
N ILE A 59 5.04 -5.20 -21.10
CA ILE A 59 4.96 -4.87 -19.67
C ILE A 59 5.26 -6.11 -18.82
N ARG A 60 6.18 -5.98 -17.87
CA ARG A 60 6.59 -7.04 -16.93
C ARG A 60 6.54 -6.52 -15.50
N ASP A 61 6.37 -7.41 -14.53
CA ASP A 61 6.45 -7.05 -13.11
C ASP A 61 7.90 -6.74 -12.72
N ASN A 62 8.28 -5.46 -12.80
CA ASN A 62 9.59 -4.95 -12.38
C ASN A 62 9.48 -3.49 -11.95
N ASP A 63 10.56 -2.94 -11.39
CA ASP A 63 10.59 -1.57 -10.86
C ASP A 63 10.37 -0.48 -11.94
N GLN A 64 10.56 -0.80 -13.23
CA GLN A 64 10.27 0.12 -14.33
C GLN A 64 8.77 0.32 -14.53
N TRP A 65 7.96 -0.73 -14.35
CA TRP A 65 6.51 -0.72 -14.63
C TRP A 65 5.64 -0.62 -13.39
N ARG A 66 6.15 -0.99 -12.21
CA ARG A 66 5.46 -0.77 -10.94
C ARG A 66 5.16 0.72 -10.76
N PHE A 67 3.95 1.01 -10.31
CA PHE A 67 3.47 2.38 -10.03
C PHE A 67 3.43 3.31 -11.25
N LYS A 68 3.39 2.75 -12.46
CA LYS A 68 3.19 3.53 -13.70
C LYS A 68 1.71 3.68 -14.02
N ARG A 69 1.36 4.87 -14.50
CA ARG A 69 0.09 5.12 -15.15
C ARG A 69 0.18 4.78 -16.64
N ILE A 70 -0.85 4.12 -17.15
CA ILE A 70 -0.97 3.76 -18.55
C ILE A 70 -2.26 4.27 -19.17
N THR A 71 -2.25 4.40 -20.49
CA THR A 71 -3.41 4.76 -21.32
C THR A 71 -3.56 3.80 -22.49
N PHE A 72 -4.81 3.45 -22.81
CA PHE A 72 -5.15 2.60 -23.97
C PHE A 72 -6.61 2.77 -24.36
N LYS A 73 -6.97 2.25 -25.53
CA LYS A 73 -8.35 2.19 -26.00
C LYS A 73 -8.85 0.75 -26.01
N GLY A 74 -10.16 0.58 -25.86
CA GLY A 74 -10.76 -0.74 -25.93
C GLY A 74 -12.25 -0.75 -25.63
N VAL A 75 -12.80 -1.95 -25.54
CA VAL A 75 -14.23 -2.20 -25.27
C VAL A 75 -14.37 -3.09 -24.04
N TYR A 76 -15.27 -2.72 -23.12
CA TYR A 76 -15.61 -3.57 -21.97
C TYR A 76 -16.30 -4.87 -22.42
N MET A 77 -15.96 -5.98 -21.77
CA MET A 77 -16.62 -7.28 -21.93
C MET A 77 -17.28 -7.68 -20.60
N PRO A 78 -18.49 -7.19 -20.30
CA PRO A 78 -19.12 -7.42 -19.00
C PRO A 78 -19.48 -8.89 -18.73
N GLU A 79 -19.50 -9.74 -19.75
CA GLU A 79 -19.87 -11.16 -19.64
C GLU A 79 -18.89 -11.97 -18.77
N TYR A 80 -17.65 -11.51 -18.64
CA TYR A 80 -16.60 -12.14 -17.84
C TYR A 80 -16.12 -11.23 -16.70
N GLU A 81 -17.02 -10.39 -16.18
CA GLU A 81 -16.73 -9.50 -15.06
C GLU A 81 -16.58 -10.26 -13.74
N ILE A 82 -15.63 -9.81 -12.92
CA ILE A 82 -15.47 -10.24 -11.53
C ILE A 82 -15.94 -9.12 -10.59
N VAL A 83 -16.75 -9.49 -9.62
CA VAL A 83 -17.21 -8.68 -8.50
C VAL A 83 -16.49 -9.16 -7.25
N LEU A 84 -15.51 -8.38 -6.78
CA LEU A 84 -14.79 -8.70 -5.56
C LEU A 84 -15.58 -8.28 -4.32
N ASP A 85 -15.98 -9.26 -3.50
CA ASP A 85 -16.72 -9.05 -2.25
C ASP A 85 -15.83 -8.53 -1.11
N ASN A 86 -16.49 -8.08 -0.03
CA ASN A 86 -15.94 -7.73 1.26
C ASN A 86 -14.88 -6.62 1.16
N ARG A 87 -15.13 -5.65 0.28
CA ARG A 87 -14.29 -4.46 0.12
C ARG A 87 -14.89 -3.36 0.97
N VAL A 88 -14.17 -2.95 2.01
CA VAL A 88 -14.60 -1.86 2.89
C VAL A 88 -14.01 -0.54 2.41
N HIS A 89 -14.87 0.45 2.20
CA HIS A 89 -14.48 1.82 1.92
C HIS A 89 -15.24 2.78 2.85
N ALA A 90 -14.52 3.73 3.48
CA ALA A 90 -15.10 4.69 4.43
C ALA A 90 -16.03 4.09 5.51
N GLY A 91 -15.72 2.89 5.99
CA GLY A 91 -16.52 2.18 7.02
C GLY A 91 -17.76 1.45 6.50
N LYS A 92 -18.00 1.47 5.19
CA LYS A 92 -19.11 0.77 4.52
C LYS A 92 -18.59 -0.45 3.76
N ALA A 93 -19.34 -1.54 3.83
CA ALA A 93 -19.07 -2.73 3.02
C ALA A 93 -19.52 -2.49 1.57
N GLY A 94 -18.84 -3.13 0.63
CA GLY A 94 -19.16 -3.04 -0.78
C GLY A 94 -18.25 -3.92 -1.61
N TYR A 95 -18.21 -3.61 -2.89
CA TYR A 95 -17.63 -4.47 -3.91
C TYR A 95 -16.62 -3.70 -4.76
N GLN A 96 -15.62 -4.40 -5.29
CA GLN A 96 -14.78 -3.86 -6.37
C GLN A 96 -15.12 -4.55 -7.68
N ILE A 97 -15.34 -3.76 -8.73
CA ILE A 97 -15.75 -4.29 -10.03
C ILE A 97 -14.53 -4.39 -10.94
N MET A 98 -14.27 -5.59 -11.46
CA MET A 98 -13.16 -5.89 -12.35
C MET A 98 -13.69 -6.43 -13.67
N THR A 99 -13.56 -5.64 -14.73
CA THR A 99 -14.12 -5.98 -16.04
C THR A 99 -12.99 -6.15 -17.03
N PRO A 100 -12.95 -7.24 -17.81
CA PRO A 100 -12.00 -7.35 -18.91
C PRO A 100 -12.30 -6.31 -19.99
N VAL A 101 -11.23 -5.79 -20.58
CA VAL A 101 -11.30 -4.89 -21.71
C VAL A 101 -10.55 -5.51 -22.89
N LYS A 102 -11.23 -5.60 -24.03
CA LYS A 102 -10.61 -5.92 -25.32
C LYS A 102 -9.81 -4.70 -25.76
N VAL A 103 -8.49 -4.81 -25.77
CA VAL A 103 -7.61 -3.70 -26.17
C VAL A 103 -7.69 -3.52 -27.68
N GLU A 104 -7.82 -2.27 -28.14
CA GLU A 104 -7.79 -1.93 -29.56
C GLU A 104 -6.42 -2.29 -30.16
N GLY A 105 -6.41 -3.11 -31.22
CA GLY A 105 -5.18 -3.49 -31.92
C GLY A 105 -4.32 -4.56 -31.22
N ASP A 106 -4.84 -5.22 -30.17
CA ASP A 106 -4.19 -6.34 -29.48
C ASP A 106 -5.12 -7.57 -29.47
N GLU A 107 -4.55 -8.76 -29.43
CA GLU A 107 -5.30 -10.01 -29.25
C GLU A 107 -5.58 -10.30 -27.76
N GLU A 108 -4.78 -9.70 -26.87
CA GLU A 108 -4.91 -9.88 -25.43
C GLU A 108 -5.84 -8.86 -24.77
N TYR A 109 -6.53 -9.34 -23.74
CA TYR A 109 -7.41 -8.54 -22.90
C TYR A 109 -6.66 -8.08 -21.66
N VAL A 110 -7.08 -6.96 -21.10
CA VAL A 110 -6.57 -6.47 -19.83
C VAL A 110 -7.70 -6.39 -18.81
N LEU A 111 -7.45 -6.89 -17.60
CA LEU A 111 -8.42 -6.80 -16.52
C LEU A 111 -8.37 -5.38 -15.94
N VAL A 112 -9.52 -4.70 -15.94
CA VAL A 112 -9.63 -3.31 -15.45
C VAL A 112 -10.43 -3.29 -14.17
N ASN A 113 -9.79 -2.87 -13.07
CA ASN A 113 -10.49 -2.56 -11.83
C ASN A 113 -11.14 -1.17 -11.95
N ARG A 114 -12.47 -1.17 -12.07
CA ARG A 114 -13.29 0.03 -12.29
C ARG A 114 -13.46 0.87 -11.04
N GLY A 115 -13.26 0.28 -9.87
CA GLY A 115 -13.38 0.95 -8.58
C GLY A 115 -14.35 0.22 -7.64
N TRP A 116 -14.64 0.89 -6.54
CA TRP A 116 -15.51 0.42 -5.47
C TRP A 116 -16.92 0.95 -5.63
N VAL A 117 -17.91 0.12 -5.32
CA VAL A 117 -19.33 0.46 -5.23
C VAL A 117 -19.89 -0.01 -3.89
N GLU A 118 -20.76 0.80 -3.29
CA GLU A 118 -21.41 0.46 -2.03
C GLU A 118 -22.31 -0.77 -2.21
N GLY A 119 -22.17 -1.73 -1.31
CA GLY A 119 -23.04 -2.90 -1.29
C GLY A 119 -24.34 -2.59 -0.56
N ASN A 120 -25.40 -3.33 -0.87
CA ASN A 120 -26.64 -3.23 -0.11
C ASN A 120 -26.64 -4.21 1.09
N LEU A 121 -27.55 -4.01 2.04
CA LEU A 121 -27.66 -4.85 3.24
C LEU A 121 -28.08 -6.29 2.93
N ASN A 122 -28.77 -6.51 1.81
CA ASN A 122 -29.26 -7.81 1.38
C ASN A 122 -28.21 -8.64 0.62
N ARG A 123 -27.02 -8.06 0.36
CA ARG A 123 -25.96 -8.62 -0.50
C ARG A 123 -26.41 -8.93 -1.93
N ASP A 124 -27.38 -8.19 -2.45
CA ASP A 124 -27.70 -8.28 -3.88
C ASP A 124 -26.54 -7.71 -4.71
N ALA A 125 -26.44 -8.15 -5.96
CA ALA A 125 -25.45 -7.63 -6.89
C ALA A 125 -25.63 -6.10 -7.04
N PRO A 126 -24.54 -5.31 -6.90
CA PRO A 126 -24.62 -3.87 -7.09
C PRO A 126 -25.07 -3.53 -8.52
N VAL A 127 -25.97 -2.55 -8.65
CA VAL A 127 -26.45 -2.07 -9.96
C VAL A 127 -25.59 -0.89 -10.41
N TYR A 128 -24.97 -1.00 -11.58
CA TYR A 128 -24.19 0.05 -12.22
C TYR A 128 -24.25 -0.09 -13.74
N GLU A 129 -24.01 1.01 -14.44
CA GLU A 129 -23.96 1.01 -15.90
C GLU A 129 -22.54 0.71 -16.40
N THR A 130 -22.44 -0.14 -17.43
CA THR A 130 -21.21 -0.38 -18.17
C THR A 130 -21.29 0.33 -19.51
N PRO A 131 -20.41 1.33 -19.77
CA PRO A 131 -20.40 2.02 -21.04
C PRO A 131 -20.19 1.06 -22.21
N SER A 132 -21.04 1.17 -23.23
CA SER A 132 -20.91 0.41 -24.48
C SER A 132 -19.94 1.08 -25.46
N GLY A 133 -19.33 0.31 -26.35
CA GLY A 133 -18.45 0.82 -27.42
C GLY A 133 -17.00 1.06 -26.97
N GLU A 134 -16.24 1.76 -27.81
CA GLU A 134 -14.83 2.06 -27.55
C GLU A 134 -14.67 3.21 -26.56
N HIS A 135 -13.80 3.01 -25.57
CA HIS A 135 -13.43 4.03 -24.57
C HIS A 135 -11.92 4.15 -24.45
N THR A 136 -11.46 5.33 -24.06
CA THR A 136 -10.07 5.51 -23.62
C THR A 136 -9.97 5.27 -22.12
N PHE A 137 -9.11 4.35 -21.74
CA PHE A 137 -8.82 3.98 -20.36
C PHE A 137 -7.53 4.62 -19.91
N VAL A 138 -7.57 5.24 -18.73
CA VAL A 138 -6.38 5.71 -18.02
C VAL A 138 -6.39 5.14 -16.61
N GLY A 139 -5.29 4.52 -16.21
CA GLY A 139 -5.20 3.88 -14.89
C GLY A 139 -3.81 3.42 -14.52
N ASP A 140 -3.66 2.99 -13.27
CA ASP A 140 -2.39 2.60 -12.67
C ASP A 140 -2.17 1.10 -12.85
N LEU A 141 -0.98 0.70 -13.26
CA LEU A 141 -0.60 -0.71 -13.33
C LEU A 141 -0.53 -1.31 -11.93
N PHE A 142 -1.18 -2.46 -11.77
CA PHE A 142 -1.19 -3.23 -10.54
C PHE A 142 -0.87 -4.69 -10.84
N PHE A 143 0.18 -5.19 -10.19
CA PHE A 143 0.59 -6.59 -10.24
C PHE A 143 0.04 -7.29 -8.98
N PRO A 144 -0.94 -8.21 -9.12
CA PRO A 144 -1.45 -8.97 -7.99
C PRO A 144 -0.36 -9.92 -7.47
N LEU A 145 -0.45 -10.28 -6.18
CA LEU A 145 0.47 -11.25 -5.58
C LEU A 145 0.10 -12.66 -6.05
N ASP A 146 1.11 -13.48 -6.36
CA ASP A 146 0.92 -14.84 -6.89
C ASP A 146 0.19 -15.79 -5.92
N LYS A 147 0.22 -15.52 -4.62
CA LYS A 147 -0.44 -16.35 -3.60
C LYS A 147 -1.09 -15.50 -2.52
N VAL A 148 -2.40 -15.63 -2.40
CA VAL A 148 -3.17 -15.14 -1.26
C VAL A 148 -3.53 -16.36 -0.42
N PHE A 149 -3.33 -16.29 0.90
CA PHE A 149 -3.85 -17.31 1.79
C PHE A 149 -5.38 -17.23 1.79
N THR A 150 -6.04 -18.27 1.29
CA THR A 150 -7.49 -18.40 1.25
C THR A 150 -7.92 -19.71 1.91
N LEU A 151 -9.10 -19.69 2.52
CA LEU A 151 -9.78 -20.87 3.07
C LEU A 151 -10.92 -21.33 2.14
N GLU A 152 -11.04 -20.72 0.97
CA GLU A 152 -12.01 -21.13 -0.05
C GLU A 152 -11.65 -22.50 -0.62
N ALA A 153 -12.67 -23.26 -0.99
CA ALA A 153 -12.47 -24.51 -1.72
C ALA A 153 -11.88 -24.23 -3.10
N GLU A 154 -11.11 -25.19 -3.62
CA GLU A 154 -10.67 -25.15 -5.02
C GLU A 154 -11.89 -25.06 -5.93
N HIS A 155 -11.85 -24.14 -6.88
CA HIS A 155 -12.97 -23.87 -7.77
C HIS A 155 -12.97 -24.87 -8.93
N ASP A 156 -14.15 -25.38 -9.31
CA ASP A 156 -14.28 -26.27 -10.48
C ASP A 156 -14.09 -25.43 -11.76
N PRO A 157 -13.07 -25.73 -12.59
CA PRO A 157 -12.86 -25.02 -13.85
C PRO A 157 -13.99 -25.22 -14.87
N ASN A 158 -14.90 -26.18 -14.66
CA ASN A 158 -16.04 -26.44 -15.53
C ASN A 158 -17.37 -25.87 -15.00
N ALA A 159 -17.34 -25.15 -13.86
CA ALA A 159 -18.54 -24.50 -13.34
C ALA A 159 -19.02 -23.37 -14.27
N GLU A 160 -20.31 -23.05 -14.18
CA GLU A 160 -20.85 -21.84 -14.82
C GLU A 160 -20.15 -20.58 -14.29
N TRP A 161 -20.15 -19.49 -15.06
CA TRP A 161 -19.46 -18.26 -14.67
C TRP A 161 -20.05 -17.68 -13.38
N GLU A 162 -19.25 -17.72 -12.31
CA GLU A 162 -19.57 -17.08 -11.03
C GLU A 162 -18.80 -15.76 -10.89
N PRO A 163 -19.48 -14.60 -10.97
CA PRO A 163 -18.79 -13.31 -10.92
C PRO A 163 -18.32 -12.94 -9.51
N LEU A 164 -18.88 -13.51 -8.43
CA LEU A 164 -18.58 -13.09 -7.06
C LEU A 164 -17.33 -13.78 -6.49
N TRP A 165 -16.26 -13.02 -6.22
CA TRP A 165 -14.96 -13.55 -5.79
C TRP A 165 -14.48 -12.88 -4.49
N GLN A 166 -13.84 -13.60 -3.56
CA GLN A 166 -13.30 -12.98 -2.34
C GLN A 166 -11.92 -12.33 -2.55
N HIS A 167 -11.10 -12.94 -3.41
CA HIS A 167 -9.80 -12.42 -3.79
C HIS A 167 -9.57 -12.53 -5.29
N ILE A 168 -8.66 -11.70 -5.80
CA ILE A 168 -8.21 -11.82 -7.18
C ILE A 168 -7.24 -12.99 -7.30
N ASP A 169 -7.45 -13.82 -8.32
CA ASP A 169 -6.60 -14.93 -8.70
C ASP A 169 -6.46 -14.90 -10.22
N MET A 170 -5.34 -14.33 -10.69
CA MET A 170 -5.09 -14.18 -12.13
C MET A 170 -4.94 -15.53 -12.84
N PRO A 171 -4.19 -16.51 -12.30
CA PRO A 171 -4.16 -17.87 -12.88
C PRO A 171 -5.54 -18.49 -13.02
N ARG A 172 -6.40 -18.43 -11.99
CA ARG A 172 -7.79 -18.91 -12.06
C ARG A 172 -8.56 -18.17 -13.15
N TYR A 173 -8.50 -16.85 -13.16
CA TYR A 173 -9.21 -16.03 -14.15
C TYR A 173 -8.80 -16.38 -15.58
N GLN A 174 -7.50 -16.49 -15.84
CA GLN A 174 -6.94 -16.88 -17.14
C GLN A 174 -7.36 -18.28 -17.59
N SER A 175 -7.64 -19.19 -16.66
CA SER A 175 -8.11 -20.55 -16.98
C SER A 175 -9.61 -20.63 -17.32
N LEU A 176 -10.41 -19.68 -16.84
CA LEU A 176 -11.87 -19.68 -16.98
C LEU A 176 -12.36 -18.91 -18.22
N VAL A 177 -11.63 -17.89 -18.66
CA VAL A 177 -12.05 -17.05 -19.79
C VAL A 177 -11.56 -17.61 -21.13
N PRO A 178 -12.31 -17.45 -22.24
CA PRO A 178 -11.96 -18.03 -23.54
C PRO A 178 -10.93 -17.20 -24.33
N PHE A 179 -10.24 -16.25 -23.68
CA PHE A 179 -9.31 -15.33 -24.32
C PHE A 179 -8.03 -15.15 -23.49
N LYS A 180 -6.96 -14.69 -24.14
CA LYS A 180 -5.70 -14.40 -23.43
C LYS A 180 -5.84 -13.11 -22.64
N VAL A 181 -5.42 -13.13 -21.38
CA VAL A 181 -5.44 -11.97 -20.48
C VAL A 181 -4.03 -11.65 -20.03
N LYS A 182 -3.66 -10.37 -20.11
CA LYS A 182 -2.37 -9.88 -19.62
C LYS A 182 -2.22 -10.17 -18.11
N PRO A 183 -1.00 -10.48 -17.62
CA PRO A 183 -0.77 -10.95 -16.25
C PRO A 183 -0.77 -9.80 -15.21
N TYR A 184 -1.51 -8.73 -15.47
CA TYR A 184 -1.61 -7.55 -14.60
C TYR A 184 -2.97 -6.89 -14.76
N ILE A 185 -3.25 -5.99 -13.82
CA ILE A 185 -4.54 -5.30 -13.70
C ILE A 185 -4.31 -3.81 -13.89
N VAL A 186 -5.28 -3.13 -14.49
CA VAL A 186 -5.30 -1.68 -14.56
C VAL A 186 -6.33 -1.13 -13.59
N ARG A 187 -5.86 -0.38 -12.60
CA ARG A 187 -6.71 0.31 -11.63
C ARG A 187 -7.09 1.68 -12.19
N LEU A 188 -8.35 1.89 -12.55
CA LEU A 188 -8.75 3.12 -13.20
C LEU A 188 -8.41 4.36 -12.38
N ALA A 189 -7.96 5.41 -13.08
CA ALA A 189 -7.72 6.71 -12.48
C ALA A 189 -9.05 7.40 -12.13
N LEU A 190 -9.01 8.31 -11.15
CA LEU A 190 -10.17 9.10 -10.73
C LEU A 190 -10.79 9.89 -11.91
N SER A 191 -9.96 10.35 -12.85
CA SER A 191 -10.37 11.13 -14.02
C SER A 191 -11.30 10.38 -15.00
N ASN A 192 -11.44 9.06 -14.89
CA ASN A 192 -12.24 8.27 -15.83
C ASN A 192 -13.74 8.27 -15.48
N GLY A 193 -14.48 9.36 -15.71
CA GLY A 193 -15.77 9.67 -15.07
C GLY A 193 -16.96 8.69 -15.17
N ALA A 194 -16.86 7.53 -15.83
CA ALA A 194 -17.99 6.61 -16.01
C ALA A 194 -18.27 5.71 -14.78
N GLY A 195 -19.56 5.53 -14.45
CA GLY A 195 -20.06 4.47 -13.56
C GLY A 195 -20.08 4.75 -12.05
N GLY A 196 -19.78 5.97 -11.59
CA GLY A 196 -19.97 6.37 -10.18
C GLY A 196 -19.07 5.66 -9.16
N PHE A 197 -18.04 4.94 -9.61
CA PHE A 197 -17.17 4.17 -8.74
C PHE A 197 -16.20 5.04 -7.94
N VAL A 198 -15.96 4.64 -6.69
CA VAL A 198 -14.89 5.19 -5.87
C VAL A 198 -13.56 4.57 -6.28
N ARG A 199 -12.60 5.40 -6.70
CA ARG A 199 -11.27 4.97 -7.18
C ARG A 199 -10.14 5.45 -6.30
N GLU A 200 -10.39 5.38 -4.99
CA GLU A 200 -9.38 5.59 -3.98
C GLU A 200 -8.71 4.26 -3.68
N TRP A 201 -7.65 3.97 -4.43
CA TRP A 201 -6.90 2.73 -4.23
C TRP A 201 -6.18 2.79 -2.88
N PRO A 202 -6.39 1.80 -2.00
CA PRO A 202 -5.76 1.80 -0.69
C PRO A 202 -4.24 1.70 -0.86
N VAL A 203 -3.54 2.82 -0.67
CA VAL A 203 -2.11 2.80 -0.43
C VAL A 203 -1.95 2.26 1.00
N PRO A 204 -1.19 1.19 1.23
CA PRO A 204 -0.98 0.68 2.58
C PRO A 204 -0.57 1.83 3.49
N LYS A 205 -1.37 2.13 4.53
CA LYS A 205 -1.13 3.27 5.42
C LYS A 205 0.34 3.27 5.83
N SER A 206 1.09 4.25 5.33
CA SER A 206 2.51 4.27 5.54
C SER A 206 2.74 4.54 7.03
N ARG A 207 3.28 3.55 7.75
CA ARG A 207 3.61 3.71 9.18
C ARG A 207 4.85 4.59 9.40
N ILE A 208 5.10 5.54 8.49
CA ILE A 208 6.26 6.43 8.49
C ILE A 208 6.25 7.26 9.78
N THR A 209 5.13 7.95 10.06
CA THR A 209 4.97 8.81 11.24
C THR A 209 5.13 8.02 12.54
N LEU A 210 4.63 6.78 12.58
CA LEU A 210 4.78 5.88 13.73
C LEU A 210 6.26 5.51 13.96
N HIS A 211 7.00 5.14 12.91
CA HIS A 211 8.43 4.83 13.03
C HIS A 211 9.27 6.07 13.40
N LEU A 212 8.93 7.25 12.86
CA LEU A 212 9.55 8.52 13.26
C LEU A 212 9.25 8.85 14.73
N GLY A 213 8.00 8.69 15.17
CA GLY A 213 7.61 8.89 16.57
C GLY A 213 8.43 8.01 17.52
N TYR A 214 8.57 6.73 17.20
CA TYR A 214 9.43 5.84 17.99
C TYR A 214 10.91 6.24 17.95
N ALA A 215 11.43 6.70 16.81
CA ALA A 215 12.80 7.18 16.72
C ALA A 215 13.03 8.36 17.67
N TYR A 216 12.16 9.37 17.65
CA TYR A 216 12.23 10.52 18.57
C TYR A 216 12.07 10.10 20.03
N GLN A 217 11.21 9.12 20.32
CA GLN A 217 11.06 8.59 21.67
C GLN A 217 12.36 7.96 22.18
N TRP A 218 13.03 7.14 21.36
CA TRP A 218 14.32 6.54 21.72
C TRP A 218 15.44 7.57 21.91
N PHE A 219 15.51 8.58 21.06
CA PHE A 219 16.45 9.69 21.24
C PHE A 219 16.11 10.52 22.50
N GLY A 220 14.82 10.72 22.78
CA GLY A 220 14.33 11.35 23.99
C GLY A 220 14.77 10.60 25.24
N PHE A 221 14.65 9.27 25.27
CA PHE A 221 15.16 8.46 26.38
C PHE A 221 16.67 8.61 26.57
N ALA A 222 17.46 8.56 25.49
CA ALA A 222 18.90 8.79 25.57
C ALA A 222 19.23 10.16 26.18
N PHE A 223 18.50 11.21 25.77
CA PHE A 223 18.65 12.56 26.32
C PHE A 223 18.23 12.64 27.79
N THR A 224 17.11 12.03 28.18
CA THR A 224 16.66 11.97 29.58
C THR A 224 17.69 11.25 30.46
N PHE A 225 18.25 10.12 30.03
CA PHE A 225 19.30 9.42 30.77
C PHE A 225 20.57 10.26 30.92
N PHE A 226 20.94 11.02 29.90
CA PHE A 226 22.04 11.97 29.98
C PHE A 226 21.78 13.07 31.03
N VAL A 227 20.60 13.69 31.02
CA VAL A 227 20.21 14.73 31.99
C VAL A 227 20.21 14.16 33.41
N ILE A 228 19.60 13.00 33.63
CA ILE A 228 19.58 12.33 34.94
C ILE A 228 20.99 12.06 35.43
N TYR A 229 21.87 11.55 34.55
CA TYR A 229 23.26 11.28 34.88
C TYR A 229 24.01 12.56 35.29
N VAL A 230 23.84 13.67 34.57
CA VAL A 230 24.45 14.95 34.93
C VAL A 230 23.95 15.44 36.29
N VAL A 231 22.62 15.48 36.49
CA VAL A 231 22.01 15.99 37.73
C VAL A 231 22.43 15.17 38.95
N LEU A 232 22.41 13.84 38.87
CA LEU A 232 22.78 12.97 40.00
C LEU A 232 24.26 13.05 40.38
N ASN A 233 25.12 13.43 39.44
CA ASN A 233 26.56 13.52 39.67
C ASN A 233 27.04 14.95 39.96
N LEU A 234 26.18 15.96 39.85
CA LEU A 234 26.44 17.33 40.30
C LEU A 234 26.16 17.45 41.81
N LYS A 235 27.21 17.57 42.62
CA LYS A 235 27.09 17.78 44.07
C LYS A 235 27.38 19.23 44.43
N GLN A 236 26.50 19.85 45.22
CA GLN A 236 26.77 21.18 45.78
C GLN A 236 27.88 21.08 46.83
N LEU A 237 28.93 21.88 46.68
CA LEU A 237 29.99 21.98 47.69
C LEU A 237 29.42 22.70 48.92
N LYS A 238 29.28 21.98 50.04
CA LYS A 238 28.96 22.60 51.34
C LYS A 238 30.17 23.45 51.76
N LYS A 239 29.93 24.73 52.08
CA LYS A 239 30.92 25.61 52.70
C LYS A 239 31.30 24.96 54.04
N ARG A 240 32.56 24.53 54.22
CA ARG A 240 33.06 24.10 55.54
C ARG A 240 32.92 25.31 56.46
N LYS A 241 32.21 25.13 57.59
CA LYS A 241 32.18 26.11 58.69
C LYS A 241 33.54 26.16 59.34
#